data_AF-A0A0C4EQ80-F1
#
_entry.id   AF-A0A0C4EQ80-F1
#
_cell.length_a   1.000
_cell.length_b   1.000
_cell.length_c   1.000
_cell.angle_alpha   90.00
_cell.angle_beta   90.00
_cell.angle_gamma   90.00
#
_symmetry.space_group_name_H-M   'P 1'
#
loop_
_entity.id
_entity.type
_entity.pdbx_description
1 polymer ?
#
loop_
_entity_poly.entity_id
_entity_poly.type
_entity_poly.pdbx_seq_one_letter_code
_entity_poly.pdbx_strand_id
1 'polypeptide(L)'
;MSLPLIDISPFLDSSSTPETLQSIADKIHTACRTTGFFYLTGHGVPVAEQSQILSTTRAFLVDGTDAEKEALSITTNDHARGYQRIGDNVTGGRPTGTKPSIFMLPHLSP
;
A
#
# COMPACT_ATOMS: atom_id res chain seq x y z
N MET A 1 -5.76 -22.71 -8.92
CA MET A 1 -5.88 -21.40 -9.59
C MET A 1 -4.75 -20.52 -9.06
N SER A 2 -3.98 -19.89 -9.93
CA SER A 2 -2.91 -18.95 -9.57
C SER A 2 -3.30 -17.55 -10.00
N LEU A 3 -2.91 -16.53 -9.22
CA LEU A 3 -3.10 -15.14 -9.62
C LEU A 3 -2.18 -14.79 -10.80
N PRO A 4 -2.60 -13.91 -11.73
CA PRO A 4 -1.72 -13.40 -12.77
C PRO A 4 -0.48 -12.72 -12.19
N LEU A 5 0.68 -12.99 -12.77
CA LEU A 5 1.95 -12.32 -12.48
C LEU A 5 2.32 -11.47 -13.71
N ILE A 6 2.37 -10.16 -13.55
CA ILE A 6 2.54 -9.20 -14.65
C ILE A 6 3.83 -8.42 -14.45
N ASP A 7 4.76 -8.54 -15.40
CA ASP A 7 5.98 -7.74 -15.41
C ASP A 7 5.71 -6.36 -16.04
N ILE A 8 6.02 -5.31 -15.28
CA ILE A 8 5.88 -3.92 -15.70
C ILE A 8 7.22 -3.25 -15.99
N SER A 9 8.34 -3.99 -15.98
CA SER A 9 9.65 -3.44 -16.32
C SER A 9 9.68 -2.65 -17.64
N PRO A 10 8.90 -3.00 -18.70
CA PRO A 10 8.89 -2.20 -19.93
C PRO A 10 8.32 -0.78 -19.76
N PHE A 11 7.47 -0.53 -18.77
CA PHE A 11 7.01 0.84 -18.47
C PHE A 11 8.09 1.73 -17.86
N LEU A 12 9.17 1.13 -17.35
CA LEU A 12 10.33 1.84 -16.79
C LEU A 12 11.47 1.99 -17.81
N ASP A 13 11.36 1.33 -18.96
CA ASP A 13 12.34 1.37 -20.04
C ASP A 13 11.87 2.32 -21.15
N SER A 14 12.64 3.38 -21.38
CA SER A 14 12.36 4.38 -22.41
C SER A 14 12.49 3.86 -23.85
N SER A 15 13.08 2.68 -24.03
CA SER A 15 13.20 2.02 -25.34
C SER A 15 12.02 1.11 -25.70
N SER A 16 11.07 0.92 -24.78
CA SER A 16 9.89 0.07 -25.00
C SER A 16 8.98 0.60 -26.09
N THR A 17 8.48 -0.30 -26.94
CA THR A 17 7.54 0.07 -28.02
C THR A 17 6.11 0.25 -27.50
N PRO A 18 5.28 1.09 -28.13
CA PRO A 18 3.88 1.25 -27.77
C PRO A 18 3.09 -0.07 -27.74
N GLU A 19 3.39 -1.00 -28.65
CA GLU A 19 2.73 -2.31 -28.72
C GLU A 19 3.06 -3.18 -27.51
N THR A 20 4.29 -3.11 -27.01
CA THR A 20 4.72 -3.80 -25.80
C THR A 20 3.97 -3.27 -24.58
N LEU A 21 3.89 -1.94 -24.46
CA LEU A 21 3.16 -1.29 -23.37
C LEU A 21 1.66 -1.61 -23.42
N GLN A 22 1.05 -1.60 -24.62
CA GLN A 22 -0.35 -1.96 -24.82
C GLN A 22 -0.63 -3.41 -24.41
N SER A 23 0.23 -4.36 -24.78
CA SER A 23 0.09 -5.77 -24.41
C SER A 23 0.09 -5.97 -22.89
N ILE A 24 0.89 -5.21 -22.15
CA ILE A 24 0.92 -5.28 -20.68
C ILE A 24 -0.33 -4.61 -20.08
N ALA A 25 -0.74 -3.46 -20.64
CA ALA A 25 -1.98 -2.79 -20.23
C ALA A 25 -3.21 -3.70 -20.41
N ASP A 26 -3.28 -4.45 -21.52
CA ASP A 26 -4.35 -5.40 -21.78
C ASP A 26 -4.36 -6.53 -20.74
N LYS A 27 -3.19 -7.04 -20.35
CA LYS A 27 -3.09 -8.05 -19.26
C LYS A 27 -3.61 -7.51 -17.93
N ILE A 28 -3.25 -6.27 -17.57
CA ILE A 28 -3.75 -5.61 -16.35
C ILE A 28 -5.27 -5.44 -16.45
N HIS A 29 -5.78 -4.97 -17.59
CA HIS A 29 -7.21 -4.81 -17.84
C HIS A 29 -7.97 -6.14 -17.67
N THR A 30 -7.50 -7.21 -18.29
CA THR A 30 -8.09 -8.54 -18.15
C THR A 30 -8.05 -9.02 -16.69
N ALA A 31 -6.93 -8.86 -15.99
CA ALA A 31 -6.81 -9.28 -14.58
C ALA A 31 -7.80 -8.53 -13.68
N CYS A 32 -7.94 -7.22 -13.85
CA CYS A 32 -8.94 -6.39 -13.14
C CYS A 32 -10.37 -6.86 -13.40
N ARG A 33 -10.72 -7.26 -14.63
CA ARG A 33 -12.09 -7.66 -15.00
C ARG A 33 -12.47 -9.09 -14.66
N THR A 34 -11.48 -9.97 -14.54
CA THR A 34 -11.72 -11.42 -14.37
C THR A 34 -11.48 -11.86 -12.94
N THR A 35 -10.30 -11.55 -12.40
CA THR A 35 -9.85 -12.05 -11.09
C THR A 35 -9.97 -10.96 -10.02
N GLY A 36 -9.85 -9.69 -10.41
CA GLY A 36 -9.81 -8.54 -9.49
C GLY A 36 -8.49 -8.35 -8.76
N PHE A 37 -7.54 -9.29 -8.91
CA PHE A 37 -6.22 -9.29 -8.26
C PHE A 37 -5.13 -9.84 -9.19
N PHE A 38 -3.91 -9.36 -9.01
CA PHE A 38 -2.70 -9.80 -9.71
C PHE A 38 -1.46 -9.36 -8.92
N TYR A 39 -0.32 -9.99 -9.20
CA TYR A 39 0.99 -9.56 -8.71
C TYR A 39 1.74 -8.79 -9.78
N LEU A 40 2.52 -7.79 -9.36
CA LEU A 40 3.40 -7.03 -10.24
C LEU A 40 4.87 -7.41 -9.98
N THR A 41 5.65 -7.53 -11.04
CA THR A 41 7.12 -7.66 -11.01
C THR A 41 7.76 -6.57 -11.86
N GLY A 42 9.09 -6.39 -11.73
CA GLY A 42 9.81 -5.39 -12.52
C GLY A 42 9.44 -3.95 -12.20
N HIS A 43 8.81 -3.69 -11.06
CA HIS A 43 8.39 -2.36 -10.60
C HIS A 43 9.55 -1.47 -10.12
N GLY A 44 10.79 -1.97 -10.10
CA GLY A 44 11.98 -1.20 -9.73
C GLY A 44 12.17 -0.92 -8.23
N VAL A 45 11.13 -1.03 -7.39
CA VAL A 45 11.23 -0.84 -5.92
C VAL A 45 12.28 -1.79 -5.29
N PRO A 46 13.38 -1.26 -4.70
CA PRO A 46 14.44 -2.07 -4.11
C PRO A 46 13.96 -2.96 -2.96
N VAL A 47 14.48 -4.18 -2.87
CA VAL A 47 14.16 -5.13 -1.78
C VAL A 47 14.57 -4.57 -0.40
N ALA A 48 15.64 -3.78 -0.36
CA ALA A 48 16.10 -3.12 0.86
C ALA A 48 15.06 -2.13 1.41
N GLU A 49 14.44 -1.32 0.53
CA GLU A 49 13.39 -0.37 0.93
C GLU A 49 12.14 -1.09 1.42
N GLN A 50 11.72 -2.15 0.72
CA GLN A 50 10.59 -2.98 1.15
C GLN A 50 10.83 -3.58 2.54
N SER A 51 12.04 -4.09 2.78
CA SER A 51 12.44 -4.67 4.07
C SER A 51 12.46 -3.62 5.17
N GLN A 52 12.98 -2.43 4.88
CA GLN A 52 13.03 -1.31 5.83
C GLN A 52 11.65 -0.81 6.22
N ILE A 53 10.71 -0.71 5.27
CA ILE A 53 9.32 -0.35 5.55
C ILE A 53 8.70 -1.36 6.51
N LEU A 54 8.82 -2.66 6.19
CA LEU A 54 8.26 -3.72 7.03
C LEU A 54 8.86 -3.74 8.44
N SER A 55 10.19 -3.59 8.56
CA SER A 55 10.85 -3.55 9.87
C SER A 55 10.43 -2.32 10.69
N THR A 56 10.33 -1.16 10.05
CA THR A 56 9.91 0.08 10.71
C THR A 56 8.45 0.01 11.16
N THR A 57 7.56 -0.50 10.31
CA THR A 57 6.15 -0.71 10.67
C THR A 57 6.01 -1.68 11.83
N ARG A 58 6.80 -2.76 11.86
CA ARG A 58 6.81 -3.71 12.98
C ARG A 58 7.30 -3.08 14.27
N ALA A 59 8.44 -2.39 14.22
CA ALA A 59 9.02 -1.71 15.38
C ALA A 59 8.02 -0.73 16.00
N PHE A 60 7.28 0.01 15.17
CA PHE A 60 6.25 0.93 15.65
C PHE A 60 4.98 0.22 16.17
N LEU A 61 4.33 -0.62 15.35
CA LEU A 61 3.01 -1.17 15.67
C LEU A 61 3.06 -2.30 16.70
N VAL A 62 4.14 -3.09 16.71
CA VAL A 62 4.28 -4.27 17.57
C VAL A 62 5.14 -3.94 18.78
N ASP A 63 6.35 -3.43 18.55
CA ASP A 63 7.36 -3.31 19.60
C ASP A 63 7.29 -1.97 20.36
N GLY A 64 6.68 -0.93 19.75
CA GLY A 64 6.49 0.39 20.33
C GLY A 64 5.47 0.44 21.47
N THR A 65 5.65 1.39 22.38
CA THR A 65 4.77 1.61 23.51
C THR A 65 3.44 2.25 23.10
N ASP A 66 2.41 2.09 23.92
CA ASP A 66 1.13 2.75 23.68
C ASP A 66 1.29 4.28 23.66
N ALA A 67 2.12 4.85 24.54
CA ALA A 67 2.37 6.29 24.55
C ALA A 67 2.96 6.81 23.23
N GLU A 68 3.92 6.09 22.64
CA GLU A 68 4.50 6.45 21.34
C GLU A 68 3.49 6.34 20.20
N LYS A 69 2.62 5.31 20.24
CA LYS A 69 1.55 5.13 19.24
C LYS A 69 0.51 6.24 19.35
N GLU A 70 0.10 6.57 20.57
CA GLU A 70 -0.88 7.61 20.86
C GLU A 70 -0.39 9.02 20.55
N ALA A 71 0.91 9.29 20.71
CA ALA A 71 1.51 10.54 20.30
C ALA A 71 1.32 10.83 18.79
N LEU A 72 1.11 9.77 17.99
CA LEU A 72 0.82 9.86 16.56
C LEU A 72 -0.63 9.54 16.23
N SER A 73 -1.56 9.58 17.20
CA SER A 73 -2.97 9.28 16.95
C SER A 73 -3.53 10.07 15.77
N ILE A 74 -4.32 9.40 14.91
CA ILE A 74 -5.01 10.07 13.81
C ILE A 74 -5.96 11.16 14.32
N THR A 75 -6.45 11.03 15.56
CA THR A 75 -7.40 11.96 16.19
C THR A 75 -6.76 13.25 16.70
N THR A 76 -5.43 13.29 16.84
CA THR A 76 -4.70 14.48 17.33
C THR A 76 -4.17 15.36 16.20
N ASN A 77 -4.41 14.99 14.94
CA ASN A 77 -3.96 15.71 13.75
C ASN A 77 -5.15 16.09 12.85
N ASP A 78 -5.02 15.96 11.53
CA ASP A 78 -6.04 16.31 10.54
C ASP A 78 -7.07 15.20 10.28
N HIS A 79 -7.14 14.19 11.16
CA HIS A 79 -7.99 13.01 11.00
C HIS A 79 -7.73 12.18 9.73
N ALA A 80 -6.65 12.44 9.01
CA ALA A 80 -6.29 11.74 7.78
C ALA A 80 -4.91 11.04 7.88
N ARG A 81 -4.05 11.48 8.79
CA ARG A 81 -2.70 10.94 9.02
C ARG A 81 -2.50 10.58 10.48
N GLY A 82 -2.00 9.38 10.74
CA GLY A 82 -1.68 8.93 12.10
C GLY A 82 -2.17 7.52 12.41
N TYR A 83 -1.97 7.14 13.67
CA TYR A 83 -2.22 5.83 14.23
C TYR A 83 -3.70 5.64 14.53
N GLN A 84 -4.21 4.45 14.21
CA GLN A 84 -5.53 3.98 14.59
C GLN A 84 -5.40 2.71 15.41
N ARG A 85 -6.12 2.66 16.53
CA ARG A 85 -6.29 1.45 17.32
C ARG A 85 -7.17 0.45 16.59
N ILE A 86 -7.17 -0.78 17.11
CA ILE A 86 -8.16 -1.79 16.77
C ILE A 86 -9.56 -1.24 17.07
N GLY A 87 -10.45 -1.25 16.08
CA GLY A 87 -11.83 -0.75 16.22
C GLY A 87 -12.03 0.73 15.89
N ASP A 88 -10.97 1.52 15.68
CA ASP A 88 -11.10 2.94 15.32
C ASP A 88 -11.55 3.14 13.87
N ASN A 89 -11.28 2.17 12.99
CA ASN A 89 -11.72 2.24 11.60
C ASN A 89 -13.24 1.97 11.52
N VAL A 90 -13.97 2.71 10.70
CA VAL A 90 -15.42 2.55 10.55
C VAL A 90 -15.76 2.40 9.08
N THR A 91 -16.40 1.29 8.71
CA THR A 91 -16.86 1.03 7.34
C THR A 91 -18.35 0.71 7.35
N GLY A 92 -19.14 1.45 6.58
CA GLY A 92 -20.61 1.29 6.58
C GLY A 92 -21.25 1.57 7.95
N GLY A 93 -20.69 2.49 8.73
CA GLY A 93 -21.16 2.85 10.07
C GLY A 93 -20.86 1.83 11.16
N ARG A 94 -20.07 0.79 10.87
CA ARG A 94 -19.66 -0.23 11.85
C ARG A 94 -18.17 -0.12 12.14
N PRO A 95 -17.75 -0.18 13.42
CA PRO A 95 -16.35 -0.38 13.76
C PRO A 95 -15.78 -1.62 13.06
N THR A 96 -14.61 -1.45 12.45
CA THR A 96 -13.83 -2.45 11.73
C THR A 96 -12.35 -2.33 12.15
N GLY A 97 -11.50 -3.21 11.61
CA GLY A 97 -10.06 -3.21 11.91
C GLY A 97 -9.73 -4.15 13.05
N THR A 98 -9.31 -5.37 12.71
CA THR A 98 -8.83 -6.40 13.65
C THR A 98 -7.34 -6.25 13.97
N LYS A 99 -6.70 -5.19 13.46
CA LYS A 99 -5.28 -4.91 13.57
C LYS A 99 -5.08 -3.39 13.74
N PRO A 100 -4.05 -2.97 14.47
CA PRO A 100 -3.66 -1.56 14.49
C PRO A 100 -3.16 -1.13 13.10
N SER A 101 -3.31 0.15 12.78
CA SER A 101 -2.90 0.72 11.49
C SER A 101 -2.28 2.09 11.66
N ILE A 102 -1.48 2.49 10.67
CA ILE A 102 -0.92 3.84 10.54
C ILE A 102 -1.28 4.37 9.16
N PHE A 103 -1.94 5.52 9.11
CA PHE A 103 -2.31 6.20 7.86
C PHE A 103 -1.26 7.23 7.52
N MET A 104 -0.74 7.15 6.30
CA MET A 104 0.25 8.09 5.77
C MET A 104 -0.27 8.65 4.46
N LEU A 105 -0.33 9.97 4.38
CA LEU A 105 -0.72 10.73 3.19
C LEU A 105 0.35 11.79 2.94
N PRO A 106 0.59 12.17 1.67
CA PRO A 106 1.48 13.28 1.36
C PRO A 106 1.05 14.54 2.11
N HIS A 107 2.02 15.36 2.51
CA HIS A 107 1.72 16.67 3.07
C HIS A 107 1.20 17.56 1.95
N LEU A 108 -0.10 17.80 1.93
CA LEU A 108 -0.70 18.83 1.09
C LEU A 108 -0.40 20.17 1.77
N SER A 109 0.54 20.94 1.22
CA SER A 109 0.66 22.35 1.56
C SER A 109 -0.69 23.05 1.24
N PRO A 110 -1.11 24.03 2.04
CA PRO A 110 -2.29 24.84 1.72
C PRO A 110 -2.12 25.62 0.41
#